data_AF-A0A2K5WDS9-F1
#
_entry.id   AF-A0A2K5WDS9-F1
#
_cell.length_a   1.000
_cell.length_b   1.000
_cell.length_c   1.000
_cell.angle_alpha   90.00
_cell.angle_beta   90.00
_cell.angle_gamma   90.00
#
_symmetry.space_group_name_H-M   'P 1'
#
loop_
_entity.id
_entity.type
_entity.pdbx_description
1 polymer ?
#
loop_
_entity_poly.entity_id
_entity_poly.type
_entity_poly.pdbx_seq_one_letter_code
_entity_poly.pdbx_strand_id
1 'polypeptide(L)'
;MFLKTHFSFPRRLPKMAEVQVLVLDGRGHLLGRLAAIVAKQVLLGRKVVVVRCEGINISGNFYRNKLKYLAFLRKRMNTNPSRGPYHLGPPAASSGGPCEKKRMVVPAALKVVRLKPTRKFAYLGRLAHEVGWKYQAVTATLVEKRKEKAKIQYRKKQQLVRLQKQAEKNVEKKIDKYTQVLKTHRLLV
;
A
#
# COMPACT_ATOMS: atom_id res chain seq x y z
N MET A 1 25.93 -58.16 7.37
CA MET A 1 26.64 -57.02 6.73
C MET A 1 25.84 -56.65 5.48
N PHE A 2 25.19 -55.52 5.26
CA PHE A 2 25.12 -54.18 5.85
C PHE A 2 23.68 -53.68 5.55
N LEU A 3 22.88 -53.30 6.56
CA LEU A 3 21.65 -52.55 6.30
C LEU A 3 22.04 -51.11 5.90
N LYS A 4 21.77 -50.71 4.65
CA LYS A 4 21.80 -49.30 4.23
C LYS A 4 20.58 -48.59 4.82
N THR A 5 20.73 -48.02 6.00
CA THR A 5 19.80 -47.04 6.54
C THR A 5 19.96 -45.74 5.75
N HIS A 6 19.06 -45.50 4.80
CA HIS A 6 18.91 -44.18 4.19
C HIS A 6 18.36 -43.21 5.24
N PHE A 7 19.27 -42.57 5.99
CA PHE A 7 18.95 -41.47 6.88
C PHE A 7 18.56 -40.24 6.02
N SER A 8 17.28 -40.12 5.69
CA SER A 8 16.73 -38.93 5.06
C SER A 8 16.67 -37.80 6.08
N PHE A 9 17.78 -37.09 6.25
CA PHE A 9 17.80 -35.83 6.99
C PHE A 9 16.76 -34.88 6.36
N PRO A 10 15.70 -34.47 7.08
CA PRO A 10 14.85 -33.40 6.58
C PRO A 10 15.68 -32.12 6.63
N ARG A 11 16.15 -31.64 5.47
CA ARG A 11 16.68 -30.28 5.34
C ARG A 11 15.56 -29.29 5.62
N ARG A 12 15.25 -29.02 6.89
CA ARG A 12 14.58 -27.77 7.28
C ARG A 12 15.56 -26.66 6.95
N LEU A 13 15.43 -26.11 5.74
CA LEU A 13 16.04 -24.83 5.42
C LEU A 13 15.61 -23.83 6.50
N PRO A 14 16.55 -23.08 7.11
CA PRO A 14 16.19 -22.09 8.10
C PRO A 14 15.22 -21.10 7.45
N LYS A 15 14.08 -20.85 8.11
CA LYS A 15 13.18 -19.76 7.73
C LYS A 15 13.99 -18.48 7.75
N MET A 16 14.40 -18.02 6.56
CA MET A 16 15.00 -16.70 6.37
C MET A 16 14.10 -15.71 7.10
N ALA A 17 14.65 -14.96 8.06
CA ALA A 17 13.91 -13.94 8.78
C ALA A 17 13.31 -12.97 7.76
N GLU A 18 12.01 -13.08 7.47
CA GLU A 18 11.34 -12.18 6.55
C GLU A 18 11.41 -10.77 7.14
N VAL A 19 12.28 -9.94 6.58
CA VAL A 19 12.34 -8.52 6.93
C VAL A 19 10.95 -7.94 6.73
N GLN A 20 10.34 -7.45 7.80
CA GLN A 20 8.95 -6.98 7.77
C GLN A 20 8.83 -5.78 6.81
N VAL A 21 8.16 -6.00 5.68
CA VAL A 21 7.96 -4.96 4.65
C VAL A 21 6.78 -4.07 5.05
N LEU A 22 7.04 -2.76 5.15
CA LEU A 22 6.01 -1.75 5.42
C LEU A 22 5.29 -1.40 4.11
N VAL A 23 4.07 -1.92 3.94
CA VAL A 23 3.23 -1.63 2.77
C VAL A 23 2.34 -0.42 3.07
N LEU A 24 2.55 0.70 2.37
CA LEU A 24 1.78 1.92 2.49
C LEU A 24 0.79 2.09 1.33
N ASP A 25 -0.42 2.56 1.66
CA ASP A 25 -1.42 2.95 0.68
C ASP A 25 -1.27 4.43 0.30
N GLY A 26 -0.98 4.73 -0.96
CA GLY A 26 -0.82 6.09 -1.46
C GLY A 26 -2.13 6.86 -1.67
N ARG A 27 -3.28 6.18 -1.68
CA ARG A 27 -4.58 6.83 -1.92
C ARG A 27 -4.85 7.90 -0.86
N GLY A 28 -5.18 9.11 -1.29
CA GLY A 28 -5.59 10.18 -0.37
C GLY A 28 -4.44 10.89 0.36
N HIS A 29 -3.18 10.54 0.08
CA HIS A 29 -2.02 11.16 0.70
C HIS A 29 -1.51 12.36 -0.10
N LEU A 30 -0.82 13.29 0.55
CA LEU A 30 -0.12 14.40 -0.11
C LEU A 30 1.29 13.98 -0.52
N LEU A 31 1.62 14.11 -1.81
CA LEU A 31 2.88 13.62 -2.42
C LEU A 31 4.13 13.95 -1.61
N GLY A 32 4.39 15.23 -1.34
CA GLY A 32 5.61 15.66 -0.64
C GLY A 32 5.68 15.20 0.82
N ARG A 33 4.54 15.17 1.53
CA ARG A 33 4.51 14.74 2.94
C ARG A 33 4.73 13.24 3.06
N LEU A 34 4.12 12.45 2.18
CA LEU A 34 4.33 11.02 2.13
C LEU A 34 5.78 10.70 1.77
N ALA A 35 6.33 11.38 0.76
CA ALA A 35 7.72 11.18 0.31
C ALA A 35 8.73 11.45 1.44
N ALA A 36 8.57 12.52 2.22
CA ALA A 36 9.47 12.83 3.33
C ALA A 36 9.49 11.74 4.41
N ILE A 37 8.31 11.19 4.75
CA ILE A 37 8.20 10.12 5.74
C ILE A 37 8.82 8.83 5.18
N VAL A 38 8.52 8.47 3.93
CA VAL A 38 9.08 7.28 3.28
C VAL A 38 10.60 7.36 3.20
N ALA A 39 11.15 8.51 2.80
CA ALA A 39 12.59 8.74 2.76
C ALA A 39 13.26 8.48 4.12
N LYS A 40 12.68 9.01 5.22
CA LYS A 40 13.24 8.77 6.55
C LYS A 40 13.17 7.31 6.97
N GLN A 41 12.09 6.59 6.64
CA GLN A 41 11.97 5.16 6.96
C GLN A 41 13.00 4.32 6.21
N VAL A 42 13.27 4.65 4.94
CA VAL A 42 14.29 3.98 4.13
C VAL A 42 15.68 4.21 4.71
N LEU A 43 16.00 5.44 5.14
CA LEU A 43 17.28 5.76 5.79
C LEU A 43 17.48 5.04 7.13
N LEU A 44 16.41 4.73 7.85
CA LEU A 44 16.45 3.91 9.07
C LEU A 44 16.56 2.41 8.78
N GLY A 45 16.76 2.01 7.52
CA GLY A 45 16.92 0.61 7.11
C GLY A 45 15.60 -0.16 6.96
N ARG A 46 14.44 0.50 6.97
CA ARG A 46 13.16 -0.18 6.76
C ARG A 46 12.87 -0.37 5.28
N LYS A 47 12.39 -1.57 4.91
CA LYS A 47 11.90 -1.86 3.55
C LYS A 47 10.47 -1.33 3.41
N VAL A 48 10.27 -0.31 2.59
CA VAL A 48 8.96 0.35 2.38
C VAL A 48 8.48 0.14 0.95
N VAL A 49 7.20 -0.20 0.79
CA VAL A 49 6.53 -0.32 -0.51
C VAL A 49 5.30 0.58 -0.52
N VAL A 50 5.24 1.53 -1.45
CA VAL A 50 4.06 2.39 -1.65
C VAL A 50 3.23 1.84 -2.80
N VAL A 51 1.94 1.62 -2.55
CA VAL A 51 0.98 1.05 -3.51
C VAL A 51 -0.08 2.10 -3.83
N ARG A 52 -0.70 2.02 -5.01
CA ARG A 52 -1.72 2.97 -5.49
C ARG A 52 -1.22 4.40 -5.64
N CYS A 53 -0.05 4.57 -6.25
CA CYS A 53 0.55 5.87 -6.48
C CYS A 53 -0.31 6.80 -7.36
N GLU A 54 -1.21 6.25 -8.20
CA GLU A 54 -2.18 7.02 -8.98
C GLU A 54 -3.16 7.82 -8.12
N GLY A 55 -3.44 7.34 -6.91
CA GLY A 55 -4.36 7.95 -5.96
C GLY A 55 -3.72 9.00 -5.04
N ILE A 56 -2.45 9.33 -5.24
CA ILE A 56 -1.74 10.39 -4.50
C ILE A 56 -2.26 11.76 -4.96
N ASN A 57 -2.39 12.67 -4.00
CA ASN A 57 -2.85 14.03 -4.23
C ASN A 57 -1.69 15.03 -4.15
N ILE A 58 -1.79 16.08 -4.95
CA ILE A 58 -0.93 17.27 -4.87
C ILE A 58 -1.83 18.44 -4.50
N SER A 59 -1.38 19.28 -3.56
CA SER A 59 -2.11 20.49 -3.20
C SER A 59 -2.12 21.50 -4.35
N GLY A 60 -3.15 22.34 -4.39
CA GLY A 60 -3.30 23.35 -5.43
C GLY A 60 -4.06 22.85 -6.66
N ASN A 61 -4.41 23.81 -7.53
CA ASN A 61 -5.21 23.54 -8.72
C ASN A 61 -4.46 22.64 -9.72
N PHE A 62 -5.21 21.84 -10.46
CA PHE A 62 -4.71 20.93 -11.48
C PHE A 62 -3.87 21.65 -12.55
N TYR A 63 -4.37 22.75 -13.11
CA TYR A 63 -3.66 23.53 -14.13
C TYR A 63 -2.30 24.04 -13.66
N ARG A 64 -2.21 24.55 -12.43
CA ARG A 64 -0.94 25.02 -11.86
C ARG A 64 0.07 23.89 -11.74
N ASN A 65 -0.39 22.72 -11.30
CA ASN A 65 0.48 21.54 -11.17
C ASN A 65 0.91 21.00 -12.53
N LYS A 66 0.03 21.07 -13.55
CA LYS A 66 0.37 20.76 -14.95
C LYS A 66 1.43 21.71 -15.50
N LEU A 67 1.26 23.02 -15.33
CA LEU A 67 2.25 24.01 -15.78
C LEU A 67 3.62 23.81 -15.11
N LYS A 68 3.64 23.51 -13.81
CA LYS A 68 4.89 23.15 -13.10
C LYS A 68 5.56 21.92 -13.71
N TYR A 69 4.80 20.90 -14.05
CA TYR A 69 5.34 19.68 -14.65
C TYR A 69 5.82 19.91 -16.08
N LEU A 70 5.07 20.68 -16.88
CA LEU A 70 5.49 21.06 -18.24
C LEU A 70 6.76 21.91 -18.21
N ALA A 71 6.92 22.80 -17.22
CA ALA A 71 8.16 23.54 -17.02
C ALA A 71 9.34 22.62 -16.65
N PHE A 72 9.09 21.54 -15.90
CA PHE A 72 10.09 20.50 -15.62
C PHE A 72 10.49 19.76 -16.91
N LEU A 73 9.53 19.33 -17.74
CA LEU A 73 9.81 18.65 -19.01
C LEU A 73 10.60 19.49 -20.02
N ARG A 74 10.47 20.82 -19.96
CA ARG A 74 11.25 21.74 -20.81
C ARG A 74 12.73 21.75 -20.45
N LYS A 75 13.13 21.29 -19.26
CA LYS A 75 14.54 21.23 -18.84
C LYS A 75 15.24 20.09 -19.57
N ARG A 76 15.92 20.40 -20.67
CA ARG A 76 16.76 19.47 -21.43
C ARG A 76 18.13 20.09 -21.68
N MET A 77 19.16 19.26 -21.78
CA MET A 77 20.48 19.73 -22.21
C MET A 77 20.39 20.21 -23.66
N ASN A 78 20.91 21.41 -23.95
CA ASN A 78 20.81 22.01 -25.28
C ASN A 78 21.69 21.30 -26.31
N THR A 79 22.88 20.85 -25.90
CA THR A 79 23.85 20.17 -26.77
C THR A 79 23.43 18.75 -27.14
N ASN A 80 23.14 17.91 -26.13
CA ASN A 80 22.64 16.56 -26.35
C ASN A 80 21.55 16.21 -25.33
N PRO A 81 20.27 16.21 -25.74
CA PRO A 81 19.15 15.88 -24.86
C PRO A 81 19.26 14.50 -24.20
N SER A 82 19.92 13.53 -24.83
CA SER A 82 20.09 12.17 -24.31
C SER A 82 21.05 12.09 -23.11
N ARG A 83 21.94 13.07 -22.95
CA ARG A 83 22.82 13.21 -21.76
C ARG A 83 22.21 14.14 -20.70
N GLY A 84 21.08 14.77 -21.01
CA GLY A 84 20.39 15.66 -20.11
C GLY A 84 19.57 14.93 -19.05
N PRO A 85 18.85 15.69 -18.21
CA PRO A 85 17.95 15.12 -17.22
C PRO A 85 16.89 14.22 -17.87
N TYR A 86 16.80 12.97 -17.42
CA TYR A 86 15.73 12.06 -17.86
C TYR A 86 14.42 12.42 -17.19
N HIS A 87 13.45 12.79 -18.01
CA HIS A 87 12.07 12.93 -17.57
C HIS A 87 11.42 11.56 -17.54
N LEU A 88 11.56 10.88 -16.40
CA LEU A 88 10.87 9.63 -16.20
C LEU A 88 9.38 9.85 -16.44
N GLY A 89 8.83 8.98 -17.30
CA GLY A 89 7.40 8.87 -17.44
C GLY A 89 6.76 8.68 -16.05
N PRO A 90 5.50 9.10 -15.90
CA PRO A 90 4.77 8.98 -14.64
C PRO A 90 4.88 7.59 -14.05
N PRO A 91 4.82 7.50 -12.70
CA PRO A 91 5.41 6.44 -11.91
C PRO A 91 5.31 5.11 -12.62
N ALA A 92 6.47 4.64 -13.10
CA ALA A 92 6.60 3.35 -13.74
C ALA A 92 5.90 2.35 -12.83
N ALA A 93 4.95 1.68 -13.44
CA ALA A 93 4.07 0.71 -12.87
C ALA A 93 4.87 -0.42 -12.18
N SER A 94 5.20 -0.23 -10.91
CA SER A 94 4.87 -1.25 -9.91
C SER A 94 3.33 -1.25 -9.73
N SER A 95 2.56 -1.29 -10.83
CA SER A 95 1.10 -1.22 -10.86
C SER A 95 0.54 -2.57 -10.42
N GLY A 96 0.70 -2.79 -9.12
CA GLY A 96 0.23 -3.91 -8.33
C GLY A 96 0.97 -5.22 -8.57
N GLY A 97 2.16 -5.29 -7.98
CA GLY A 97 2.52 -6.54 -7.34
C GLY A 97 1.43 -6.92 -6.32
N PRO A 98 1.06 -8.20 -6.20
CA PRO A 98 0.03 -8.67 -5.29
C PRO A 98 0.57 -8.61 -3.86
N CYS A 99 0.49 -7.44 -3.24
CA CYS A 99 0.61 -7.41 -1.79
C CYS A 99 -0.74 -7.79 -1.21
N GLU A 100 -0.96 -9.09 -0.99
CA GLU A 100 -2.03 -9.65 -0.16
C GLU A 100 -1.96 -9.16 1.31
N LYS A 101 -0.88 -8.43 1.63
CA LYS A 101 -0.59 -7.84 2.93
C LYS A 101 -1.52 -6.65 3.22
N LYS A 102 -1.84 -6.49 4.51
CA LYS A 102 -2.60 -5.34 5.01
C LYS A 102 -1.82 -4.06 4.70
N ARG A 103 -2.48 -3.12 4.05
CA ARG A 103 -1.92 -1.81 3.71
C ARG A 103 -2.08 -0.85 4.89
N MET A 104 -1.00 -0.15 5.23
CA MET A 104 -0.96 0.87 6.26
C MET A 104 -1.19 2.26 5.66
N VAL A 105 -1.70 3.16 6.48
CA VAL A 105 -1.96 4.56 6.12
C VAL A 105 -1.11 5.44 7.02
N VAL A 106 -0.64 6.57 6.50
CA VAL A 106 0.16 7.56 7.25
C VAL A 106 -0.71 8.77 7.58
N PRO A 107 -1.28 8.88 8.80
CA PRO A 107 -2.23 9.95 9.14
C PRO A 107 -1.63 11.34 8.96
N ALA A 108 -0.34 11.49 9.26
CA ALA A 108 0.41 12.73 9.12
C ALA A 108 0.52 13.23 7.66
N ALA A 109 0.27 12.39 6.66
CA ALA A 109 0.34 12.75 5.24
C ALA A 109 -1.04 12.70 4.54
N LEU A 110 -2.12 12.34 5.25
CA LEU A 110 -3.46 12.31 4.68
C LEU A 110 -3.95 13.71 4.32
N LYS A 111 -4.48 13.85 3.10
CA LYS A 111 -5.10 15.09 2.61
C LYS A 111 -6.20 15.58 3.55
N VAL A 112 -7.09 14.69 4.00
CA VAL A 112 -8.25 15.07 4.83
C VAL A 112 -7.82 15.72 6.15
N VAL A 113 -6.67 15.31 6.69
CA VAL A 113 -6.12 15.85 7.95
C VAL A 113 -5.32 17.13 7.69
N ARG A 114 -4.61 17.21 6.55
CA ARG A 114 -3.60 18.25 6.33
C ARG A 114 -4.03 19.40 5.45
N LEU A 115 -5.04 19.23 4.61
CA LEU A 115 -5.50 20.24 3.67
C LEU A 115 -6.88 20.73 4.08
N LYS A 116 -7.09 22.06 4.11
CA LYS A 116 -8.42 22.65 4.35
C LYS A 116 -9.41 22.15 3.28
N PRO A 117 -10.62 21.72 3.64
CA PRO A 117 -11.58 21.13 2.70
C PRO A 117 -11.91 22.02 1.49
N THR A 118 -11.85 23.33 1.65
CA THR A 118 -12.15 24.31 0.59
C THR A 118 -11.02 24.48 -0.44
N ARG A 119 -9.83 23.90 -0.21
CA ARG A 119 -8.68 24.07 -1.10
C ARG A 119 -8.69 23.01 -2.20
N LYS A 120 -8.51 23.47 -3.44
CA LYS A 120 -8.37 22.61 -4.63
C LYS A 120 -7.13 21.72 -4.51
N PHE A 121 -7.23 20.52 -5.06
CA PHE A 121 -6.14 19.54 -5.15
C PHE A 121 -6.18 18.85 -6.52
N ALA A 122 -5.07 18.19 -6.87
CA ALA A 122 -4.93 17.45 -8.11
C ALA A 122 -4.61 15.98 -7.82
N TYR A 123 -5.18 15.08 -8.62
CA TYR A 123 -4.83 13.66 -8.62
C TYR A 123 -3.59 13.42 -9.46
N LEU A 124 -2.61 12.71 -8.91
CA LEU A 124 -1.37 12.37 -9.63
C LEU A 124 -1.65 11.50 -10.86
N GLY A 125 -2.60 10.56 -10.77
CA GLY A 125 -2.98 9.71 -11.91
C GLY A 125 -3.54 10.50 -13.11
N ARG A 126 -4.33 11.55 -12.87
CA ARG A 126 -4.83 12.42 -13.95
C ARG A 126 -3.70 13.26 -14.54
N LEU A 127 -2.85 13.84 -13.68
CA LEU A 127 -1.71 14.65 -14.11
C LEU A 127 -0.76 13.82 -14.98
N ALA A 128 -0.47 12.60 -14.56
CA ALA A 128 0.33 11.63 -15.29
C ALA A 128 -0.22 11.36 -16.71
N HIS A 129 -1.51 11.07 -16.83
CA HIS A 129 -2.14 10.79 -18.13
C HIS A 129 -1.99 11.95 -19.10
N GLU A 130 -2.28 13.18 -18.67
CA GLU A 130 -2.19 14.35 -19.52
C GLU A 130 -0.75 14.72 -19.92
N VAL A 131 0.25 14.16 -19.24
CA VAL A 131 1.67 14.40 -19.54
C VAL A 131 2.32 13.20 -20.26
N GLY A 132 1.53 12.22 -20.69
CA GLY A 132 1.99 11.12 -21.55
C GLY A 132 1.98 9.74 -20.90
N TRP A 133 1.27 9.54 -19.78
CA TRP A 133 1.04 8.19 -19.26
C TRP A 133 0.03 7.42 -20.12
N LYS A 134 0.49 6.39 -20.82
CA LYS A 134 -0.38 5.56 -21.68
C LYS A 134 -1.19 4.51 -20.91
N TYR A 135 -0.73 4.08 -19.73
CA TYR A 135 -1.27 2.90 -19.03
C TYR A 135 -2.40 3.20 -18.03
N GLN A 136 -3.04 4.37 -18.10
CA GLN A 136 -4.13 4.71 -17.18
C GLN A 136 -5.30 3.72 -17.32
N ALA A 137 -5.73 3.44 -18.56
CA ALA A 137 -6.83 2.52 -18.84
C ALA A 137 -6.52 1.09 -18.37
N VAL A 138 -5.31 0.59 -18.64
CA VAL A 138 -4.84 -0.73 -18.19
C VAL A 138 -4.82 -0.82 -16.66
N THR A 139 -4.36 0.23 -15.99
CA THR A 139 -4.33 0.25 -14.52
C THR A 139 -5.75 0.24 -13.94
N ALA A 140 -6.68 0.98 -14.53
CA ALA A 140 -8.07 1.01 -14.10
C ALA A 140 -8.73 -0.39 -14.19
N THR A 141 -8.57 -1.09 -15.32
CA THR A 141 -9.14 -2.45 -15.49
C THR A 141 -8.54 -3.44 -14.49
N LEU A 142 -7.23 -3.40 -14.24
CA LEU A 142 -6.57 -4.25 -13.25
C LEU A 142 -7.02 -3.94 -11.82
N VAL A 143 -7.24 -2.66 -11.49
CA VAL A 143 -7.76 -2.24 -10.18
C VAL A 143 -9.19 -2.71 -9.97
N GLU A 144 -10.06 -2.62 -10.97
CA GLU A 144 -11.43 -3.13 -10.87
C GLU A 144 -11.46 -4.66 -10.68
N LYS A 145 -10.68 -5.41 -11.47
CA LYS A 145 -10.53 -6.87 -11.27
C LYS A 145 -10.08 -7.21 -9.84
N ARG A 146 -9.16 -6.42 -9.26
CA ARG A 146 -8.73 -6.60 -7.86
C ARG A 146 -9.82 -6.26 -6.84
N LYS A 147 -10.62 -5.21 -7.08
CA LYS A 147 -11.74 -4.84 -6.19
C LYS A 147 -12.79 -5.94 -6.15
N GLU A 148 -13.12 -6.56 -7.28
CA GLU A 148 -14.07 -7.67 -7.31
C GLU A 148 -13.58 -8.88 -6.51
N LYS A 149 -12.32 -9.30 -6.70
CA LYS A 149 -11.69 -10.35 -5.88
C LYS A 149 -11.70 -9.99 -4.39
N ALA A 150 -11.39 -8.75 -4.04
CA ALA A 150 -11.40 -8.27 -2.66
C ALA A 150 -12.81 -8.24 -2.04
N LYS A 151 -13.86 -7.90 -2.81
CA LYS A 151 -15.26 -7.97 -2.36
C LYS A 151 -15.66 -9.41 -2.00
N ILE A 152 -15.28 -10.37 -2.84
CA ILE A 152 -15.55 -11.80 -2.58
C ILE A 152 -14.86 -12.24 -1.28
N GLN A 153 -13.57 -11.93 -1.13
CA GLN A 153 -12.81 -12.23 0.09
C GLN A 153 -13.42 -11.57 1.33
N TYR A 154 -13.86 -10.30 1.22
CA TYR A 154 -14.49 -9.58 2.30
C TYR A 154 -15.82 -10.21 2.72
N ARG A 155 -16.68 -10.61 1.77
CA ARG A 155 -17.94 -11.29 2.06
C ARG A 155 -17.72 -12.60 2.82
N LYS A 156 -16.77 -13.42 2.37
CA LYS A 156 -16.38 -14.67 3.06
C LYS A 156 -15.88 -14.39 4.47
N LYS A 157 -15.02 -13.37 4.65
CA LYS A 157 -14.52 -12.96 5.97
C LYS A 157 -15.64 -12.49 6.89
N GLN A 158 -16.59 -11.69 6.39
CA GLN A 158 -17.74 -11.22 7.17
C GLN A 158 -18.62 -12.39 7.63
N GLN A 159 -18.86 -13.37 6.76
CA GLN A 159 -19.58 -14.59 7.12
C GLN A 159 -18.86 -15.39 8.22
N LEU A 160 -17.54 -15.58 8.09
CA LEU A 160 -16.74 -16.26 9.13
C LEU A 160 -16.77 -15.52 10.46
N VAL A 161 -16.65 -14.19 10.47
CA VAL A 161 -16.73 -13.40 11.70
C VAL A 161 -18.11 -13.52 12.35
N ARG A 162 -19.19 -13.56 11.56
CA ARG A 162 -20.55 -13.77 12.09
C ARG A 162 -20.69 -15.15 12.73
N LEU A 163 -20.22 -16.20 12.04
CA LEU A 163 -20.24 -17.57 12.56
C LEU A 163 -19.41 -17.70 13.82
N GLN A 164 -18.23 -17.08 13.86
CA GLN A 164 -17.37 -17.07 15.04
C GLN A 164 -18.07 -16.41 16.23
N LYS A 165 -18.69 -15.24 16.06
CA LYS A 165 -19.47 -14.57 17.11
C LYS A 165 -20.64 -15.42 17.60
N GLN A 166 -21.30 -16.16 16.70
CA GLN A 166 -22.37 -17.08 17.09
C GLN A 166 -21.81 -18.26 17.90
N ALA A 167 -20.67 -18.82 17.50
CA ALA A 167 -20.00 -19.88 18.24
C ALA A 167 -19.55 -19.42 19.63
N GLU A 168 -19.00 -18.21 19.75
CA GLU A 168 -18.63 -17.58 21.03
C GLU A 168 -19.83 -17.48 21.96
N LYS A 169 -20.99 -17.01 21.46
CA LYS A 169 -22.25 -16.96 22.24
C LYS A 169 -22.74 -18.34 22.66
N ASN A 170 -22.69 -19.32 21.76
CA ASN A 170 -23.15 -20.68 22.05
C ASN A 170 -22.29 -21.35 23.16
N VAL A 171 -21.02 -20.97 23.28
CA VAL A 171 -20.04 -21.58 24.20
C VAL A 171 -19.79 -20.73 25.45
N GLU A 172 -20.44 -19.57 25.59
CA GLU A 172 -20.22 -18.55 26.63
C GLU A 172 -20.08 -19.14 28.04
N LYS A 173 -20.98 -20.06 28.43
CA LYS A 173 -20.97 -20.72 29.74
C LYS A 173 -19.68 -21.50 30.03
N LYS A 174 -19.03 -22.07 29.01
CA LYS A 174 -17.79 -22.85 29.17
C LYS A 174 -16.55 -21.96 29.24
N ILE A 175 -16.61 -20.77 28.62
CA ILE A 175 -15.48 -19.83 28.55
C ILE A 175 -15.48 -18.78 29.66
N ASP A 176 -16.56 -18.67 30.45
CA ASP A 176 -16.77 -17.60 31.42
C ASP A 176 -15.59 -17.42 32.40
N LYS A 177 -15.03 -18.52 32.92
CA LYS A 177 -13.84 -18.49 33.79
C LYS A 177 -12.66 -17.75 33.14
N TYR A 178 -12.39 -17.99 31.86
CA TYR A 178 -11.30 -17.33 31.14
C TYR A 178 -11.66 -15.88 30.80
N THR A 179 -12.91 -15.61 30.44
CA THR A 179 -13.40 -14.27 30.16
C THR A 179 -13.29 -13.36 31.38
N GLN A 180 -13.59 -13.86 32.58
CA GLN A 180 -13.42 -13.12 33.83
C GLN A 180 -11.96 -12.71 34.06
N VAL A 181 -11.01 -13.63 33.89
CA VAL A 181 -9.57 -13.32 33.98
C VAL A 181 -9.15 -12.26 32.94
N LEU A 182 -9.64 -12.38 31.71
CA LEU A 182 -9.34 -11.41 30.64
C LEU A 182 -9.95 -10.02 30.93
N LYS A 183 -11.13 -9.96 31.55
CA LYS A 183 -11.76 -8.72 32.01
C LYS A 183 -10.98 -8.07 33.15
N THR A 184 -10.49 -8.86 34.11
CA THR A 184 -9.64 -8.38 35.21
C THR A 184 -8.38 -7.69 34.69
N HIS A 185 -7.75 -8.25 33.65
CA HIS A 185 -6.59 -7.65 32.97
C HIS A 185 -6.96 -6.61 31.89
N ARG A 186 -8.24 -6.27 31.75
CA ARG A 186 -8.78 -5.32 30.75
C ARG A 186 -8.41 -5.65 29.29
N LEU A 187 -8.18 -6.92 29.00
CA LEU A 187 -7.87 -7.41 27.64
C LEU A 187 -9.14 -7.59 26.80
N LEU A 188 -10.29 -7.74 27.46
CA LEU A 188 -11.59 -7.89 26.86
C LEU A 188 -12.50 -6.80 27.44
N VAL A 189 -13.03 -5.94 26.55
CA VAL A 189 -13.97 -4.84 26.88
C VAL A 189 -15.39 -5.33 26.71
#